data_AF-A0A089PAH8-F1
#
_entry.id   AF-A0A089PAH8-F1
#
_cell.length_a   1.000
_cell.length_b   1.000
_cell.length_c   1.000
_cell.angle_alpha   90.00
_cell.angle_beta   90.00
_cell.angle_gamma   90.00
#
_symmetry.space_group_name_H-M   'P 1'
#
loop_
_entity.id
_entity.type
_entity.pdbx_description
1 polymer ?
#
loop_
_entity_poly.entity_id
_entity_poly.type
_entity_poly.pdbx_seq_one_letter_code
_entity_poly.pdbx_strand_id
1 'polypeptide(L)'
;MSKQLLNSVFSSKQVQRKFPIQAAFHIALDGALVGILITVAIMSSVALHSQYLWTKSFTKLETTRDLNRRILESTSILESYLLKNQKLSRNLVPTKAEDLIYVDRPKPEETKKLFDVTFKSRFLEKISSFPIKSGY
;
A
#
# COMPACT_ATOMS: atom_id res chain seq x y z
N MET A 1 -19.14 0.10 65.67
CA MET A 1 -19.34 1.57 65.76
C MET A 1 -18.03 2.36 65.61
N SER A 2 -17.06 1.91 64.80
CA SER A 2 -15.73 2.55 64.66
C SER A 2 -15.47 3.19 63.29
N LYS A 3 -16.07 2.68 62.21
CA LYS A 3 -15.85 3.18 60.83
C LYS A 3 -16.36 4.61 60.59
N GLN A 4 -17.41 5.04 61.30
CA GLN A 4 -17.95 6.40 61.18
C GLN A 4 -17.04 7.48 61.78
N LEU A 5 -16.24 7.16 62.81
CA LEU A 5 -15.33 8.12 63.44
C LEU A 5 -14.06 8.34 62.60
N LEU A 6 -13.56 7.31 61.91
CA LEU A 6 -12.43 7.49 60.98
C LEU A 6 -12.81 8.37 59.78
N ASN A 7 -14.02 8.20 59.25
CA ASN A 7 -14.52 9.03 58.14
C ASN A 7 -14.83 10.48 58.56
N SER A 8 -15.05 10.76 59.85
CA SER A 8 -15.28 12.13 60.32
C SER A 8 -13.98 12.92 60.48
N VAL A 9 -12.90 12.28 60.94
CA VAL A 9 -11.56 12.90 61.07
C VAL A 9 -10.92 13.15 59.69
N PHE A 10 -11.21 12.30 58.71
CA PHE A 10 -10.78 12.47 57.31
C PHE A 10 -11.88 13.03 56.40
N SER A 11 -12.84 13.76 56.96
CA SER A 11 -13.88 14.39 56.16
C SER A 11 -13.26 15.51 55.31
N SER A 12 -13.19 15.30 53.99
CA SER A 12 -12.62 16.25 53.03
C SER A 12 -13.20 17.67 53.18
N LYS A 13 -14.47 17.77 53.58
CA LYS A 13 -15.15 19.04 53.88
C LYS A 13 -14.59 19.78 55.09
N GLN A 14 -14.09 19.10 56.12
CA GLN A 14 -13.52 19.75 57.32
C GLN A 14 -12.08 20.22 57.06
N VAL A 15 -11.30 19.45 56.30
CA VAL A 15 -9.92 19.82 55.91
C VAL A 15 -9.92 21.03 54.97
N GLN A 16 -10.86 21.10 54.02
CA GLN A 16 -11.01 22.25 53.12
C GLN A 16 -11.33 23.56 53.84
N ARG A 17 -12.04 23.52 54.98
CA ARG A 17 -12.33 24.71 55.80
C ARG A 17 -11.15 25.17 56.64
N LYS A 18 -10.26 24.26 57.06
CA LYS A 18 -9.07 24.60 57.89
C LYS A 18 -7.88 25.05 57.06
N PHE A 19 -7.67 24.48 55.87
CA PHE A 19 -6.53 24.80 55.01
C PHE A 19 -6.97 25.02 53.55
N PRO A 20 -7.67 26.13 53.25
CA PRO A 20 -8.24 26.38 51.93
C PRO A 20 -7.18 26.50 50.83
N ILE A 21 -6.01 27.06 51.15
CA ILE A 21 -4.91 27.25 50.21
C ILE A 21 -4.31 25.89 49.79
N GLN A 22 -4.12 24.98 50.74
CA GLN A 22 -3.59 23.65 50.47
C GLN A 22 -4.57 22.84 49.60
N ALA A 23 -5.88 22.92 49.89
CA ALA A 23 -6.89 22.27 49.07
C ALA A 23 -6.94 22.83 47.64
N ALA A 24 -6.85 24.15 47.48
CA ALA A 24 -6.78 24.79 46.16
C ALA A 24 -5.53 24.37 45.38
N PHE A 25 -4.37 24.25 46.06
CA PHE A 25 -3.13 23.77 45.45
C PHE A 25 -3.24 22.33 44.97
N HIS A 26 -3.80 21.43 45.78
CA HIS A 26 -4.03 20.04 45.35
C HIS A 26 -4.96 19.94 44.13
N ILE A 27 -6.05 20.71 44.11
CA ILE A 27 -6.97 20.72 42.97
C ILE A 27 -6.28 21.25 41.70
N ALA A 28 -5.48 22.30 41.81
CA ALA A 28 -4.71 22.84 40.70
C ALA A 28 -3.66 21.83 40.19
N LEU A 29 -2.97 21.16 41.11
CA LEU A 29 -1.98 20.13 40.80
C LEU A 29 -2.61 18.93 40.10
N ASP A 30 -3.73 18.43 40.62
CA ASP A 30 -4.47 17.32 40.03
C ASP A 30 -4.99 17.69 38.63
N GLY A 31 -5.49 18.91 38.46
CA GLY A 31 -5.90 19.45 37.17
C GLY A 31 -4.74 19.54 36.16
N ALA A 32 -3.58 20.01 36.61
CA ALA A 32 -2.37 20.08 35.76
C ALA A 32 -1.91 18.68 35.35
N LEU A 33 -1.93 17.71 36.27
CA LEU A 33 -1.53 16.33 36.00
C LEU A 33 -2.45 15.69 34.96
N VAL A 34 -3.78 15.85 35.11
CA VAL A 34 -4.76 15.38 34.13
C VAL A 34 -4.57 16.08 32.77
N GLY A 35 -4.31 17.39 32.78
CA GLY A 35 -4.03 18.15 31.56
C GLY A 35 -2.83 17.60 30.79
N ILE A 36 -1.72 17.34 31.48
CA ILE A 36 -0.51 16.76 30.88
C ILE A 36 -0.81 15.37 30.30
N LEU A 37 -1.54 14.51 31.03
CA LEU A 37 -1.91 13.20 30.53
C LEU A 37 -2.73 13.28 29.24
N ILE A 38 -3.68 14.20 29.17
CA ILE A 38 -4.48 14.44 27.97
C ILE A 38 -3.61 14.94 26.82
N THR A 39 -2.72 15.91 27.07
CA THR A 39 -1.81 16.43 26.04
C THR A 39 -0.87 15.34 25.52
N VAL A 40 -0.31 14.53 26.41
CA VAL A 40 0.55 13.39 26.04
C VAL A 40 -0.23 12.36 25.25
N ALA A 41 -1.47 12.04 25.64
CA ALA A 41 -2.31 11.10 24.91
C ALA A 41 -2.63 11.60 23.49
N ILE A 42 -2.96 12.90 23.34
CA ILE A 42 -3.20 13.52 22.03
C ILE A 42 -1.93 13.48 21.18
N MET A 43 -0.80 13.92 21.72
CA MET A 43 0.48 13.94 20.99
C MET A 43 0.90 12.53 20.58
N SER A 44 0.74 11.56 21.48
CA SER A 44 1.03 10.15 21.20
C SER A 44 0.12 9.60 20.08
N SER A 45 -1.17 9.94 20.10
CA SER A 45 -2.12 9.51 19.07
C SER A 45 -1.76 10.10 17.70
N VAL A 46 -1.44 11.39 17.65
CA VAL A 46 -1.01 12.08 16.43
C VAL A 46 0.31 11.51 15.91
N ALA A 47 1.27 11.27 16.78
CA ALA A 47 2.55 10.68 16.41
C ALA A 47 2.37 9.26 15.84
N LEU A 48 1.57 8.41 16.50
CA LEU A 48 1.26 7.06 16.01
C LEU A 48 0.55 7.11 14.65
N HIS A 49 -0.41 8.01 14.48
CA HIS A 49 -1.13 8.18 13.22
C HIS A 49 -0.19 8.65 12.10
N SER A 50 0.70 9.59 12.39
CA SER A 50 1.70 10.07 11.42
C SER A 50 2.67 8.96 11.01
N GLN A 51 3.17 8.18 11.98
CA GLN A 51 4.02 7.02 11.72
C GLN A 51 3.31 5.99 10.83
N TYR A 52 2.03 5.71 11.11
CA TYR A 52 1.23 4.80 10.28
C TYR A 52 1.13 5.28 8.82
N LEU A 53 0.82 6.56 8.61
CA LEU A 53 0.72 7.15 7.26
C LEU A 53 2.07 7.12 6.53
N TRP A 54 3.17 7.37 7.25
CA TRP A 54 4.51 7.31 6.70
C TRP A 54 4.85 5.88 6.25
N THR A 55 4.65 4.89 7.11
CA THR A 55 4.92 3.48 6.79
C THR A 55 4.11 3.03 5.58
N LYS A 56 2.82 3.36 5.52
CA LYS A 56 1.97 3.03 4.37
C LYS A 56 2.50 3.64 3.07
N SER A 57 2.91 4.90 3.11
CA SER A 57 3.46 5.61 1.94
C SER A 57 4.80 5.04 1.52
N PHE A 58 5.65 4.70 2.49
CA PHE A 58 6.95 4.08 2.27
C PHE A 58 6.82 2.69 1.64
N THR A 59 5.96 1.82 2.19
CA THR A 59 5.71 0.49 1.63
C THR A 59 5.21 0.58 0.18
N LYS A 60 4.32 1.54 -0.13
CA LYS A 60 3.85 1.75 -1.51
C LYS A 60 4.99 2.18 -2.45
N LEU A 61 5.87 3.05 -1.98
CA LEU A 61 7.03 3.48 -2.77
C LEU A 61 8.00 2.32 -3.02
N GLU A 62 8.26 1.53 -1.98
CA GLU A 62 9.16 0.39 -2.04
C GLU A 62 8.65 -0.70 -3.00
N THR A 63 7.36 -1.04 -2.94
CA THR A 63 6.75 -2.01 -3.87
C THR A 63 6.78 -1.52 -5.31
N THR A 64 6.57 -0.22 -5.53
CA THR A 64 6.68 0.40 -6.86
C THR A 64 8.12 0.32 -7.38
N ARG A 65 9.10 0.60 -6.52
CA ARG A 65 10.53 0.53 -6.87
C ARG A 65 10.96 -0.90 -7.20
N ASP A 66 10.52 -1.88 -6.41
CA ASP A 66 10.78 -3.30 -6.67
C ASP A 66 10.17 -3.75 -8.01
N LEU A 67 8.91 -3.39 -8.25
CA LEU A 67 8.24 -3.71 -9.51
C LEU A 67 8.97 -3.07 -10.71
N ASN A 68 9.34 -1.79 -10.61
CA ASN A 68 10.09 -1.11 -11.65
C ASN A 68 11.44 -1.79 -11.93
N ARG A 69 12.12 -2.23 -10.86
CA ARG A 69 13.39 -2.97 -10.99
C ARG A 69 13.21 -4.27 -11.76
N ARG A 70 12.19 -5.06 -11.42
CA ARG A 70 11.88 -6.32 -12.12
C ARG A 70 11.51 -6.10 -13.59
N ILE A 71 10.76 -5.04 -13.90
CA ILE A 71 10.41 -4.68 -15.29
C ILE A 71 11.66 -4.33 -16.08
N LEU A 72 12.58 -3.56 -15.49
CA LEU A 72 13.83 -3.17 -16.14
C LEU A 72 14.73 -4.39 -16.39
N GLU A 73 14.85 -5.28 -15.40
CA GLU A 73 15.58 -6.55 -15.55
C GLU A 73 14.95 -7.45 -16.62
N SER A 74 13.62 -7.57 -16.63
CA SER A 74 12.91 -8.37 -17.65
C SER A 74 13.09 -7.79 -19.06
N THR A 75 13.04 -6.46 -19.19
CA THR A 75 13.29 -5.75 -20.45
C THR A 75 14.72 -5.99 -20.93
N SER A 76 15.71 -5.90 -20.03
CA SER A 76 17.11 -6.17 -20.36
C SER A 76 17.33 -7.61 -20.82
N ILE A 77 16.67 -8.59 -20.19
CA ILE A 77 16.72 -10.00 -20.63
C ILE A 77 16.10 -10.17 -22.02
N LEU A 78 14.94 -9.55 -22.27
CA LEU A 78 14.28 -9.59 -23.57
C LEU A 78 15.13 -8.95 -24.66
N GLU A 79 15.70 -7.79 -24.38
CA GLU A 79 16.63 -7.08 -25.26
C GLU A 79 17.84 -7.97 -25.58
N SER A 80 18.50 -8.51 -24.56
CA SER A 80 19.62 -9.43 -24.76
C SER A 80 19.23 -10.66 -25.58
N TYR A 81 18.03 -11.23 -25.35
CA TYR A 81 17.53 -12.37 -26.10
C TYR A 81 17.29 -12.01 -27.57
N LEU A 82 16.66 -10.87 -27.85
CA LEU A 82 16.41 -10.38 -29.20
C LEU A 82 17.72 -10.09 -29.94
N LEU A 83 18.66 -9.38 -29.32
CA LEU A 83 19.98 -9.11 -29.89
C LEU A 83 20.77 -10.40 -30.16
N LYS A 84 20.70 -11.38 -29.26
CA LYS A 84 21.37 -12.69 -29.46
C LYS A 84 20.74 -13.47 -30.62
N ASN A 85 19.41 -13.43 -30.74
CA ASN A 85 18.67 -14.10 -31.81
C ASN A 85 18.59 -13.30 -33.11
N GLN A 86 19.02 -12.04 -33.12
CA GLN A 86 19.18 -11.26 -34.34
C GLN A 86 20.22 -11.90 -35.28
N LYS A 87 21.18 -12.69 -34.75
CA LYS A 87 22.06 -13.54 -35.59
C LYS A 87 21.38 -14.77 -36.20
N LEU A 88 20.21 -15.18 -35.69
CA LEU A 88 19.37 -16.25 -36.29
C LEU A 88 18.75 -15.81 -37.61
N SER A 89 18.70 -14.49 -37.85
CA SER A 89 18.35 -13.85 -39.11
C SER A 89 19.42 -14.02 -40.20
N ARG A 90 20.01 -15.21 -40.34
CA ARG A 90 20.84 -15.49 -41.53
C ARG A 90 19.98 -15.54 -42.81
N ASN A 91 18.66 -15.65 -42.66
CA ASN A 91 17.65 -15.64 -43.72
C ASN A 91 16.88 -14.31 -43.88
N LEU A 92 17.07 -13.28 -43.05
CA LEU A 92 16.46 -11.96 -43.34
C LEU A 92 17.47 -11.10 -44.09
N VAL A 93 17.01 -10.59 -45.23
CA VAL A 93 17.77 -9.67 -46.09
C VAL A 93 17.73 -8.28 -45.45
N PRO A 94 18.85 -7.54 -45.40
CA PRO A 94 18.85 -6.14 -44.97
C PRO A 94 17.91 -5.33 -45.87
N THR A 95 16.77 -4.96 -45.31
CA THR A 95 15.66 -4.30 -46.02
C THR A 95 15.96 -2.81 -46.09
N LYS A 96 16.03 -2.24 -47.29
CA LYS A 96 16.14 -0.79 -47.48
C LYS A 96 14.76 -0.15 -47.41
N ALA A 97 14.70 1.16 -47.19
CA ALA A 97 13.43 1.90 -47.19
C ALA A 97 12.65 1.73 -48.51
N GLU A 98 13.36 1.42 -49.61
CA GLU A 98 12.82 1.13 -50.93
C GLU A 98 11.99 -0.18 -50.99
N ASP A 99 12.32 -1.18 -50.17
CA ASP A 99 11.63 -2.48 -50.09
C ASP A 99 10.42 -2.44 -49.16
N LEU A 100 10.17 -1.30 -48.52
CA LEU A 100 9.10 -1.15 -47.55
C LEU A 100 7.76 -0.97 -48.28
N ILE A 101 7.01 -2.05 -48.41
CA ILE A 101 5.63 -2.00 -48.91
C ILE A 101 4.77 -1.30 -47.85
N TYR A 102 4.25 -0.12 -48.20
CA TYR A 102 3.26 0.56 -47.37
C TYR A 102 1.95 -0.22 -47.41
N VAL A 103 1.67 -0.93 -46.32
CA VAL A 103 0.36 -1.55 -46.09
C VAL A 103 -0.50 -0.52 -45.39
N ASP A 104 -1.61 -0.14 -46.02
CA ASP A 104 -2.57 0.77 -45.43
C ASP A 104 -3.05 0.24 -44.08
N ARG A 105 -3.12 1.15 -43.10
CA ARG A 105 -3.49 0.80 -41.73
C ARG A 105 -4.90 0.19 -41.77
N PRO A 106 -5.08 -1.08 -41.35
CA PRO A 106 -6.38 -1.72 -41.43
C PRO A 106 -7.38 -0.92 -40.61
N LYS A 107 -8.57 -0.72 -41.16
CA LYS A 107 -9.63 0.07 -40.51
C LYS A 107 -9.86 -0.51 -39.11
N PRO A 108 -10.05 0.33 -38.08
CA PRO A 108 -10.18 -0.13 -36.70
C PRO A 108 -11.35 -1.10 -36.49
N GLU A 109 -12.34 -1.08 -37.38
CA GLU A 109 -13.51 -1.95 -37.36
C GLU A 109 -13.20 -3.40 -37.78
N GLU A 110 -12.28 -3.60 -38.72
CA GLU A 110 -11.85 -4.93 -39.18
C GLU A 110 -10.84 -5.55 -38.20
N THR A 111 -9.98 -4.71 -37.61
CA THR A 111 -8.96 -5.15 -36.64
C THR A 111 -9.60 -5.71 -35.37
N LYS A 112 -10.68 -5.09 -34.85
CA LYS A 112 -11.40 -5.60 -33.67
C LYS A 112 -12.04 -6.97 -33.92
N LYS A 113 -12.65 -7.17 -35.09
CA LYS A 113 -13.29 -8.45 -35.44
C LYS A 113 -12.27 -9.56 -35.62
N LEU A 114 -11.14 -9.29 -36.29
CA LEU A 114 -10.08 -10.27 -36.51
C LEU A 114 -9.40 -10.68 -35.20
N PHE A 115 -9.14 -9.71 -34.31
CA PHE A 115 -8.48 -9.96 -33.03
C PHE A 115 -9.38 -10.74 -32.06
N ASP A 116 -10.67 -10.42 -31.99
CA ASP A 116 -11.62 -11.12 -31.12
C ASP A 116 -11.83 -12.58 -31.56
N VAL A 117 -11.96 -12.83 -32.86
CA VAL A 117 -12.11 -14.19 -33.42
C VAL A 117 -10.84 -15.02 -33.21
N THR A 118 -9.67 -14.45 -33.49
CA THR A 118 -8.37 -15.16 -33.38
C THR A 118 -7.98 -15.41 -31.92
N PHE A 119 -8.26 -14.45 -31.04
CA PHE A 119 -7.99 -14.60 -29.61
C PHE A 119 -8.92 -15.63 -28.97
N LYS A 120 -10.22 -15.58 -29.28
CA LYS A 120 -11.20 -16.52 -28.74
C LYS A 120 -10.92 -17.95 -29.22
N SER A 121 -10.61 -18.17 -30.49
CA SER A 121 -10.29 -19.51 -31.00
C SER A 121 -9.04 -20.08 -30.34
N ARG A 122 -7.95 -19.30 -30.28
CA ARG A 122 -6.68 -19.73 -29.68
C ARG A 122 -6.77 -19.92 -28.16
N PHE A 123 -7.58 -19.13 -27.48
CA PHE A 123 -7.83 -19.27 -26.04
C PHE A 123 -8.66 -20.53 -25.72
N LEU A 124 -9.70 -20.81 -26.52
CA LEU A 124 -10.52 -22.00 -26.36
C LEU A 124 -9.73 -23.29 -26.67
N GLU A 125 -8.89 -23.27 -27.71
CA GLU A 125 -7.97 -24.37 -28.03
C GLU A 125 -6.95 -24.60 -26.90
N LYS A 126 -6.46 -23.50 -26.30
CA LYS A 126 -5.55 -23.60 -25.16
C LYS A 126 -6.24 -24.19 -23.92
N ILE A 127 -7.48 -23.81 -23.63
CA ILE A 127 -8.23 -24.36 -22.48
C ILE A 127 -8.60 -25.83 -22.71
N SER A 128 -9.01 -26.21 -23.92
CA SER A 128 -9.35 -27.60 -24.23
C SER A 128 -8.15 -28.54 -24.22
N SER A 129 -6.94 -28.01 -24.44
CA SER A 129 -5.69 -28.79 -24.38
C SER A 129 -5.23 -29.14 -22.96
N PHE A 130 -5.82 -28.53 -21.92
CA PHE A 130 -5.54 -28.94 -20.54
C PHE A 130 -6.40 -30.13 -20.15
N PRO A 131 -5.82 -31.29 -19.77
CA PRO A 131 -6.60 -32.40 -19.25
C PRO A 131 -7.26 -31.96 -17.93
N ILE A 132 -8.59 -31.90 -17.92
CA ILE A 132 -9.37 -31.61 -16.73
C ILE A 132 -9.15 -32.77 -15.76
N LYS A 133 -8.21 -32.61 -14.82
CA LYS A 133 -8.03 -33.51 -13.69
C LYS A 133 -9.16 -33.24 -12.70
N SER A 134 -10.34 -33.77 -12.98
CA SER A 134 -11.42 -33.88 -12.00
C SER A 134 -11.03 -34.96 -10.99
N GLY A 135 -10.29 -34.56 -9.95
CA GLY A 135 -10.05 -35.37 -8.76
C GLY A 135 -10.90 -34.85 -7.62
N TYR A 136 -11.64 -35.78 -6.99
CA TYR A 136 -12.48 -35.61 -5.80
C TYR A 136 -11.82 -34.81 -4.66
#